data_AF-A0A833LZY2-F1
#
_entry.id   AF-A0A833LZY2-F1
#
_cell.length_a   1.000
_cell.length_b   1.000
_cell.length_c   1.000
_cell.angle_alpha   90.00
_cell.angle_beta   90.00
_cell.angle_gamma   90.00
#
_symmetry.space_group_name_H-M   'P 1'
#
loop_
_entity.id
_entity.type
_entity.pdbx_description
1 polymer ?
#
loop_
_entity_poly.entity_id
_entity_poly.type
_entity_poly.pdbx_seq_one_letter_code
_entity_poly.pdbx_strand_id
1 'polypeptide(L)' 'MRSRSILITEGVGFIGSHFILHLLKQNSDVHVVNLDALTARQRPPPTGWYLRPNHTQSR' A
#
# COMPACT_ATOMS: atom_id res chain seq x y z
N MET A 1 11.53 20.53 -21.95
CA MET A 1 11.38 19.08 -21.63
C MET A 1 9.92 18.83 -21.28
N ARG A 2 9.30 17.75 -21.76
CA ARG A 2 7.92 17.39 -21.35
C ARG A 2 8.00 16.52 -20.10
N SER A 3 7.43 16.99 -18.99
CA SER A 3 7.30 16.19 -17.77
C SER A 3 6.30 15.06 -17.98
N ARG A 4 6.64 13.85 -17.51
CA ARG A 4 5.77 12.67 -17.62
C ARG A 4 4.82 12.65 -16.43
N SER A 5 3.51 12.73 -16.67
CA SER A 5 2.50 12.64 -15.60
C SER A 5 2.10 11.19 -15.37
N ILE A 6 2.15 10.74 -14.12
CA ILE A 6 1.79 9.38 -13.70
C ILE A 6 0.64 9.47 -12.69
N LEU A 7 -0.47 8.78 -13.00
CA LEU A 7 -1.58 8.59 -12.08
C LEU A 7 -1.33 7.34 -11.23
N ILE A 8 -1.35 7.49 -9.92
CA ILE A 8 -1.25 6.38 -8.97
C ILE A 8 -2.58 6.29 -8.22
N THR A 9 -3.16 5.09 -8.22
CA THR A 9 -4.34 4.76 -7.41
C THR A 9 -3.92 4.08 -6.12
N GLU A 10 -4.67 4.29 -5.03
CA GLU A 10 -4.38 3.69 -3.71
C GLU A 10 -2.96 4.07 -3.18
N GLY A 11 -2.48 5.28 -3.52
CA GLY A 11 -1.13 5.75 -3.20
C GLY A 11 -0.91 6.13 -1.73
N VAL A 12 -1.96 6.22 -0.91
CA VAL A 12 -1.85 6.42 0.54
C VAL A 12 -1.70 5.09 1.29
N GLY A 13 -1.91 3.95 0.60
CA GLY A 13 -1.67 2.63 1.15
C GLY A 13 -0.19 2.34 1.45
N PHE A 14 0.07 1.18 2.07
CA PHE A 14 1.43 0.77 2.48
C PHE A 14 2.42 0.75 1.30
N ILE A 15 2.07 0.03 0.22
CA ILE A 15 2.92 -0.07 -0.97
C ILE A 15 2.88 1.23 -1.77
N GLY A 16 1.69 1.81 -1.94
CA GLY A 16 1.49 3.02 -2.75
C GLY A 16 2.34 4.20 -2.27
N SER A 17 2.38 4.44 -0.96
CA SER A 17 3.11 5.57 -0.37
C SER A 17 4.62 5.44 -0.55
N HIS A 18 5.18 4.24 -0.35
CA HIS A 18 6.59 3.97 -0.59
C HIS A 18 6.95 4.07 -2.07
N PHE A 19 6.07 3.57 -2.95
CA PHE A 19 6.28 3.64 -4.38
C PHE A 19 6.32 5.09 -4.89
N ILE A 20 5.40 5.96 -4.44
CA ILE A 20 5.41 7.40 -4.78
C ILE A 20 6.74 8.03 -4.38
N LEU A 21 7.20 7.78 -3.15
CA LEU A 21 8.47 8.32 -2.66
C LEU A 21 9.66 7.81 -3.46
N HIS A 22 9.70 6.52 -3.78
CA HIS A 22 10.76 5.93 -4.59
C HIS A 22 10.78 6.53 -6.01
N LEU A 23 9.61 6.67 -6.64
CA LEU A 23 9.44 7.21 -7.98
C LEU A 23 9.93 8.66 -8.07
N LEU A 24 9.50 9.52 -7.13
CA LEU A 24 9.89 10.94 -7.08
C LEU A 24 11.38 11.13 -6.75
N LYS A 25 11.97 10.24 -5.96
CA LYS A 25 13.42 10.29 -5.65
C LYS A 25 14.29 9.92 -6.85
N GLN A 26 13.83 9.03 -7.72
CA GLN A 26 14.63 8.54 -8.86
C GLN A 26 14.37 9.30 -10.17
N ASN A 27 13.27 10.04 -10.28
CA ASN A 27 12.86 10.69 -11.53
C ASN A 27 12.44 12.13 -11.26
N SER A 28 13.32 13.08 -11.53
CA SER A 28 13.08 14.52 -11.31
C SER A 28 12.17 15.16 -12.37
N ASP A 29 11.91 14.47 -13.49
CA ASP A 29 11.07 14.92 -14.59
C ASP A 29 9.63 14.36 -14.53
N VAL A 30 9.31 13.63 -13.47
CA VAL A 30 7.99 13.01 -13.26
C VAL A 30 7.09 13.89 -12.39
N HIS A 31 5.84 14.03 -12.80
CA HIS A 31 4.77 14.61 -12.00
C HIS A 31 3.80 13.50 -11.57
N VAL A 32 3.61 13.33 -10.26
CA VAL A 32 2.72 12.29 -9.72
C VAL A 32 1.37 12.90 -9.36
N VAL A 33 0.30 12.29 -9.84
CA VAL A 33 -1.07 12.53 -9.39
C VAL A 33 -1.50 11.31 -8.57
N ASN A 34 -1.64 11.47 -7.26
CA ASN A 34 -2.14 10.41 -6.39
C ASN A 34 -3.67 10.55 -6.24
N LEU A 35 -4.43 9.58 -6.73
CA LEU A 35 -5.87 9.48 -6.56
C LEU A 35 -6.17 8.33 -5.59
N ASP A 36 -6.60 8.66 -4.39
CA ASP A 36 -6.87 7.66 -3.35
C ASP A 36 -8.27 7.87 -2.78
N ALA A 37 -9.01 6.79 -2.58
CA ALA A 37 -10.35 6.83 -1.99
C ALA A 37 -10.33 7.07 -0.48
N LEU A 38 -9.15 7.04 0.16
CA LEU A 38 -8.90 7.14 1.59
C LEU A 38 -9.74 6.15 2.42
N THR A 39 -10.09 5.01 1.82
CA THR A 39 -10.81 3.95 2.52
C THR A 39 -9.82 3.02 3.20
N ALA A 40 -9.98 2.77 4.50
CA ALA A 40 -9.23 1.74 5.21
C ALA A 40 -9.70 0.35 4.75
N ARG A 41 -9.22 -0.11 3.58
CA ARG A 41 -9.51 -1.44 3.06
C ARG A 41 -8.63 -2.47 3.76
N GLN A 42 -8.93 -2.75 5.03
CA GLN A 42 -8.39 -3.93 5.69
C GLN A 42 -9.19 -5.14 5.19
N ARG A 43 -8.53 -6.05 4.46
CA ARG A 43 -9.12 -7.37 4.24
C ARG A 43 -9.11 -8.07 5.61
N PRO A 44 -10.26 -8.45 6.17
CA PRO A 44 -10.25 -9.23 7.39
C PRO A 44 -9.41 -10.48 7.12
N PRO A 45 -8.58 -10.91 8.08
CA PRO A 45 -7.89 -12.19 7.95
C PRO A 45 -8.94 -13.26 7.64
N PRO A 46 -8.60 -14.30 6.84
CA PRO A 46 -9.55 -15.35 6.55
C PRO A 46 -10.13 -15.86 7.87
N THR A 47 -11.44 -16.06 7.94
CA THR A 47 -12.20 -16.31 9.16
C THR A 47 -11.70 -17.52 9.99
N GLY A 48 -10.81 -18.35 9.43
CA GLY A 48 -10.12 -19.44 10.14
C GLY A 48 -8.81 -19.08 10.87
N TRP A 49 -8.25 -17.88 10.72
CA TRP A 49 -6.98 -17.50 11.38
C TRP A 49 -7.16 -17.03 12.83
N TYR A 50 -8.34 -16.50 13.17
CA TYR A 50 -8.70 -16.13 14.55
C TYR A 50 -9.13 -17.31 15.42
N LEU A 51 -9.41 -18.48 14.82
CA LEU A 51 -9.90 -19.67 15.52
C LEU A 51 -8.85 -20.78 15.60
N ARG A 52 -7.54 -20.49 15.52
CA ARG A 52 -6.54 -21.49 15.95
C ARG A 52 -6.41 -21.42 17.47
N PRO A 53 -6.98 -22.38 18.24
CA PRO A 53 -6.71 -22.45 19.65
C PRO A 53 -5.21 -22.70 19.81
N ASN A 54 -4.61 -22.02 20.78
CA ASN A 54 -3.19 -22.11 21.11
C ASN A 54 -2.67 -23.54 20.98
N HIS A 55 -1.52 -23.67 20.31
CA HIS A 55 -0.64 -24.81 20.49
C HIS A 55 -0.52 -25.09 21.99
N THR A 56 -0.93 -26.29 22.37
CA THR A 56 -0.84 -26.85 23.71
C THR A 56 0.55 -26.54 24.29
N GLN A 57 0.62 -25.75 25.36
CA GLN A 57 1.75 -25.81 26.27
C GLN A 57 1.70 -27.19 26.93
N SER A 58 2.41 -28.15 26.33
CA SER A 58 2.79 -29.36 27.05
C SER A 58 3.80 -28.96 28.11
N ARG A 59 3.46 -29.29 29.36
CA ARG A 59 4.43 -29.46 30.45
C ARG A 59 5.53 -30.44 30.07
#